data_AF-A0A9R0I2P7-F1
#
_entry.id   AF-A0A9R0I2P7-F1
#
_cell.length_a   1.000
_cell.length_b   1.000
_cell.length_c   1.000
_cell.angle_alpha   90.00
_cell.angle_beta   90.00
_cell.angle_gamma   90.00
#
_symmetry.space_group_name_H-M   'P 1'
#
loop_
_entity.id
_entity.type
_entity.pdbx_description
1 polymer ?
#
loop_
_entity_poly.entity_id
_entity_poly.type
_entity_poly.pdbx_seq_one_letter_code
_entity_poly.pdbx_strand_id
1 'polypeptide(L)'
;MANAKKFSALVVGDDSTNRAINLKYLRRNGFETEIAQNGLEAVEFFRMGYKFDLVVMDMEMPIMDGFQATQEIRAMGVRSLMIGMSSTSSQVKIQEFVSAGLDHYYPKPMNMAKLVAIINLLN
;
A
#
# COMPACT_ATOMS: atom_id res chain seq x y z
N MET A 1 -20.01 5.42 24.54
CA MET A 1 -19.99 5.36 23.07
C MET A 1 -18.63 4.82 22.68
N ALA A 2 -18.56 3.62 22.11
CA ALA A 2 -17.29 3.00 21.75
C ALA A 2 -16.62 3.83 20.65
N ASN A 3 -15.40 4.31 20.91
CA ASN A 3 -14.59 4.99 19.91
C ASN A 3 -14.25 3.94 18.84
N ALA A 4 -14.88 4.02 17.65
CA ALA A 4 -14.59 3.09 16.58
C ALA A 4 -13.09 3.18 16.25
N LYS A 5 -12.38 2.04 16.24
CA LYS A 5 -10.96 2.01 15.88
C LYS A 5 -10.80 2.62 14.50
N LYS A 6 -10.08 3.73 14.39
CA LYS A 6 -9.68 4.27 13.09
C LYS A 6 -8.49 3.49 12.58
N PHE A 7 -8.58 2.98 11.36
CA PHE A 7 -7.46 2.32 10.70
C PHE A 7 -6.54 3.36 10.06
N SER A 8 -5.26 3.03 10.01
CA SER A 8 -4.20 3.85 9.42
C SER A 8 -3.69 3.21 8.13
N ALA A 9 -3.47 4.01 7.09
CA ALA A 9 -2.93 3.54 5.82
C ALA A 9 -1.77 4.40 5.32
N LEU A 10 -0.78 3.76 4.72
CA LEU A 10 0.26 4.41 3.93
C LEU A 10 -0.04 4.20 2.44
N VAL A 11 -0.16 5.30 1.68
CA VAL A 11 -0.30 5.25 0.22
C VAL A 11 1.03 5.61 -0.42
N VAL A 12 1.63 4.65 -1.12
CA VAL A 12 2.95 4.75 -1.74
C VAL A 12 2.81 4.77 -3.26
N GLY A 13 3.36 5.79 -3.92
CA GLY A 13 3.36 5.90 -5.38
C GLY A 13 3.88 7.26 -5.84
N ASP A 14 4.39 7.37 -7.05
CA ASP A 14 4.95 8.62 -7.62
C ASP A 14 3.92 9.44 -8.41
N ASP A 15 2.94 8.77 -9.03
CA ASP A 15 1.82 9.41 -9.71
C ASP A 15 0.79 10.01 -8.73
N SER A 16 0.66 11.34 -8.74
CA SER A 16 -0.25 12.06 -7.83
C SER A 16 -1.73 11.75 -8.06
N THR A 17 -2.12 11.35 -9.28
CA THR A 17 -3.51 11.05 -9.62
C THR A 17 -3.93 9.73 -8.98
N ASN A 18 -3.10 8.69 -9.13
CA ASN A 18 -3.30 7.38 -8.50
C ASN A 18 -3.33 7.52 -6.97
N ARG A 19 -2.38 8.27 -6.38
CA ARG A 19 -2.42 8.57 -4.95
C ARG A 19 -3.72 9.24 -4.53
N ALA A 20 -4.16 10.28 -5.24
CA ALA A 20 -5.39 11.01 -4.91
C ALA A 20 -6.64 10.11 -4.93
N ILE A 21 -6.74 9.19 -5.90
CA ILE A 21 -7.84 8.22 -5.97
C ILE A 21 -7.84 7.30 -4.75
N ASN A 22 -6.70 6.69 -4.43
CA ASN A 22 -6.57 5.78 -3.29
C ASN A 22 -6.87 6.48 -1.95
N LEU A 23 -6.32 7.69 -1.76
CA LEU A 23 -6.58 8.52 -0.59
C LEU A 23 -8.07 8.85 -0.44
N LYS A 24 -8.73 9.24 -1.54
CA LYS A 24 -10.16 9.54 -1.55
C LYS A 24 -10.97 8.33 -1.12
N TYR A 25 -10.64 7.14 -1.60
CA TYR A 25 -11.35 5.92 -1.24
C TYR A 25 -11.09 5.51 0.21
N LEU A 26 -9.85 5.52 0.68
CA LEU A 26 -9.48 5.19 2.05
C LEU A 26 -10.14 6.14 3.07
N ARG A 27 -10.02 7.45 2.85
CA ARG A 27 -10.59 8.47 3.76
C ARG A 27 -12.12 8.39 3.83
N ARG A 28 -12.79 8.08 2.71
CA ARG A 28 -14.25 7.86 2.69
C ARG A 28 -14.70 6.67 3.54
N ASN A 29 -13.79 5.72 3.81
CA ASN A 29 -14.03 4.58 4.69
C ASN A 29 -13.40 4.75 6.08
N GLY A 30 -13.06 5.99 6.48
CA GLY A 30 -12.63 6.29 7.85
C GLY A 30 -11.15 6.03 8.15
N PHE A 31 -10.31 5.82 7.14
CA PHE A 31 -8.87 5.70 7.35
C PHE A 31 -8.20 7.05 7.58
N GLU A 32 -7.25 7.08 8.50
CA GLU A 32 -6.19 8.10 8.55
C GLU A 32 -5.09 7.68 7.59
N THR A 33 -4.58 8.61 6.77
CA THR A 33 -3.72 8.26 5.64
C THR A 33 -2.46 9.12 5.61
N GLU A 34 -1.31 8.47 5.47
CA GLU A 34 -0.03 9.09 5.12
C GLU A 34 0.34 8.79 3.66
N ILE A 35 1.29 9.55 3.13
CA ILE A 35 1.75 9.45 1.74
C ILE A 35 3.27 9.27 1.71
N ALA A 36 3.74 8.36 0.87
CA ALA A 36 5.12 8.29 0.41
C ALA A 36 5.16 8.40 -1.12
N GLN A 37 6.10 9.15 -1.67
CA GLN A 37 6.20 9.41 -3.11
C GLN A 37 7.07 8.40 -3.87
N ASN A 38 7.80 7.55 -3.14
CA ASN A 38 8.65 6.48 -3.67
C ASN A 38 8.86 5.40 -2.60
N GLY A 39 9.49 4.29 -2.97
CA GLY A 39 9.74 3.17 -2.08
C GLY A 39 10.64 3.51 -0.88
N LEU A 40 11.61 4.41 -1.07
CA LEU A 40 12.55 4.79 -0.01
C LEU A 40 11.85 5.60 1.08
N GLU A 41 11.00 6.56 0.73
CA GLU A 41 10.18 7.27 1.71
C GLU A 41 9.28 6.32 2.51
N ALA A 42 8.69 5.33 1.84
CA ALA A 42 7.87 4.33 2.52
C ALA A 42 8.69 3.52 3.54
N VAL A 43 9.89 3.07 3.15
CA VAL A 43 10.84 2.39 4.02
C VAL A 43 11.22 3.26 5.23
N GLU A 44 11.50 4.55 5.02
CA GLU A 44 11.86 5.48 6.09
C GLU A 44 10.75 5.67 7.13
N PHE A 45 9.47 5.70 6.72
CA PHE A 45 8.37 5.72 7.69
C PHE A 45 8.47 4.55 8.69
N PHE A 46 8.72 3.33 8.19
CA PHE A 46 8.84 2.17 9.08
C PHE A 46 10.12 2.19 9.91
N ARG A 47 11.24 2.69 9.38
CA ARG A 47 12.49 2.89 10.14
C ARG A 47 12.32 3.90 11.27
N MET A 48 11.51 4.94 11.06
CA MET A 48 11.14 5.92 12.08
C MET A 48 10.15 5.38 13.13
N GLY A 49 9.68 4.14 13.00
CA GLY A 49 8.79 3.49 13.95
C GLY A 49 7.31 3.75 13.72
N TYR A 50 6.93 4.37 12.60
CA TYR A 50 5.52 4.48 12.22
C TYR A 50 4.94 3.09 11.96
N LYS A 51 3.64 2.95 12.27
CA LYS A 51 2.89 1.72 12.07
C LYS A 51 1.62 2.05 11.30
N PHE A 52 1.30 1.20 10.34
CA PHE A 52 0.09 1.30 9.55
C PHE A 52 -0.67 -0.03 9.61
N ASP A 53 -2.00 0.02 9.60
CA ASP A 53 -2.81 -1.18 9.44
C ASP A 53 -2.75 -1.67 7.98
N LEU A 54 -2.65 -0.73 7.03
CA LEU A 54 -2.61 -1.00 5.59
C LEU A 54 -1.51 -0.23 4.86
N VAL A 55 -0.90 -0.85 3.85
CA VAL A 55 -0.03 -0.21 2.87
C VAL A 55 -0.59 -0.46 1.47
N VAL A 56 -0.78 0.60 0.71
CA VAL A 56 -1.11 0.55 -0.72
C VAL A 56 0.15 0.90 -1.48
N MET A 57 0.82 -0.10 -2.05
CA MET A 57 2.14 -0.01 -2.68
C MET A 57 2.04 -0.01 -4.20
N ASP A 58 2.49 1.06 -4.84
CA ASP A 58 2.77 1.09 -6.27
C ASP A 58 4.05 0.29 -6.59
N MET A 59 4.05 -0.53 -7.64
CA MET A 59 5.27 -1.18 -8.15
C MET A 59 6.20 -0.20 -8.87
N GLU A 60 5.66 0.63 -9.77
CA GLU A 60 6.44 1.47 -10.66
C GLU A 60 6.73 2.81 -10.00
N MET A 61 7.93 2.98 -9.44
CA MET A 61 8.35 4.24 -8.83
C MET A 61 9.84 4.51 -9.11
N PRO A 62 10.26 5.79 -9.19
CA PRO A 62 11.66 6.15 -9.23
C PRO A 62 12.35 5.92 -7.88
N ILE A 63 13.68 5.96 -7.86
CA ILE A 63 14.56 5.85 -6.68
C ILE A 63 14.58 4.44 -6.06
N MET A 64 13.43 3.96 -5.61
CA MET A 64 13.23 2.60 -5.10
C MET A 64 11.84 2.15 -5.53
N ASP A 65 11.78 1.02 -6.21
CA ASP A 65 10.52 0.47 -6.71
C ASP A 65 9.71 -0.21 -5.59
N GLY A 66 8.45 -0.55 -5.88
CA GLY A 66 7.58 -1.19 -4.91
C GLY A 66 8.01 -2.58 -4.51
N PHE A 67 8.69 -3.32 -5.40
CA PHE A 67 9.22 -4.65 -5.11
C PHE A 67 10.30 -4.57 -4.05
N GLN A 68 11.31 -3.71 -4.26
CA GLN A 68 12.41 -3.47 -3.32
C GLN A 68 11.89 -2.97 -1.98
N ALA A 69 10.99 -1.97 -2.00
CA ALA A 69 10.40 -1.43 -0.79
C ALA A 69 9.63 -2.49 0.01
N THR A 70 8.86 -3.34 -0.67
CA THR A 70 8.10 -4.42 -0.03
C THR A 70 9.04 -5.41 0.66
N GLN A 71 10.10 -5.87 -0.03
CA GLN A 71 11.07 -6.79 0.57
C GLN A 71 11.71 -6.18 1.81
N GLU A 72 12.11 -4.92 1.72
CA GLU A 72 12.80 -4.25 2.82
C GLU A 72 11.88 -4.04 4.03
N ILE A 73 10.65 -3.55 3.81
CA ILE A 73 9.68 -3.35 4.90
C ILE A 73 9.34 -4.70 5.55
N ARG A 74 9.19 -5.78 4.78
CA ARG A 74 8.97 -7.13 5.33
C ARG A 74 10.17 -7.65 6.11
N ALA A 75 11.39 -7.38 5.66
CA ALA A 75 12.62 -7.74 6.38
C ALA A 75 12.72 -7.06 7.77
N MET A 76 12.08 -5.89 7.95
CA MET A 76 11.95 -5.23 9.25
C MET A 76 10.94 -5.91 10.19
N GLY A 77 10.28 -6.99 9.75
CA GLY A 77 9.27 -7.71 10.52
C GLY A 77 7.88 -7.05 10.51
N VAL A 78 7.65 -6.09 9.62
CA VAL A 78 6.35 -5.40 9.48
C VAL A 78 5.29 -6.35 8.93
N ARG A 79 4.16 -6.42 9.65
CA ARG A 79 3.02 -7.29 9.33
C ARG A 79 1.76 -6.52 8.92
N SER A 80 1.90 -5.23 8.60
CA SER A 80 0.83 -4.45 7.98
C SER A 80 0.28 -5.20 6.76
N LEU A 81 -1.02 -5.09 6.53
CA LEU A 81 -1.61 -5.61 5.30
C LEU A 81 -1.03 -4.83 4.12
N MET A 82 -0.46 -5.49 3.12
CA MET A 82 0.14 -4.86 1.95
C MET A 82 -0.59 -5.25 0.67
N ILE A 83 -1.08 -4.22 -0.02
CA ILE A 83 -1.69 -4.37 -1.34
C ILE A 83 -0.75 -3.76 -2.37
N GLY A 84 -0.29 -4.58 -3.31
CA GLY A 84 0.47 -4.09 -4.47
C GLY A 84 -0.43 -3.69 -5.62
N MET A 85 -0.01 -2.67 -6.36
CA MET A 85 -0.63 -2.29 -7.62
C MET A 85 0.41 -2.03 -8.69
N SER A 86 0.11 -2.43 -9.92
CA SER A 86 0.98 -2.19 -11.08
C SER A 86 0.15 -1.96 -12.33
N SER A 87 0.71 -1.20 -13.28
CA SER A 87 0.18 -1.08 -14.65
C SER A 87 0.73 -2.14 -15.60
N THR A 88 1.67 -2.99 -15.16
CA THR A 88 2.29 -4.01 -15.99
C THR A 88 1.31 -5.14 -16.35
N SER A 89 1.44 -5.67 -17.56
CA SER A 89 0.80 -6.92 -17.99
C SER A 89 1.72 -8.13 -17.90
N SER A 90 2.98 -7.94 -17.47
CA SER A 90 3.95 -9.02 -17.35
C SER A 90 3.64 -9.89 -16.13
N GLN A 91 3.22 -11.13 -16.37
CA GLN A 91 2.93 -12.09 -15.31
C GLN A 91 4.15 -12.38 -14.43
N VAL A 92 5.35 -12.35 -15.01
CA VAL A 92 6.60 -12.57 -14.27
C VAL A 92 6.82 -11.45 -13.25
N LYS A 93 6.72 -10.19 -13.68
CA LYS A 93 6.87 -9.03 -12.78
C LYS A 93 5.83 -9.00 -11.68
N ILE A 94 4.58 -9.35 -12.01
CA ILE A 94 3.50 -9.46 -11.02
C ILE A 94 3.84 -10.55 -10.00
N GLN A 95 4.31 -11.71 -10.45
CA GLN A 95 4.66 -12.82 -9.56
C GLN A 95 5.84 -12.48 -8.66
N GLU A 96 6.86 -11.80 -9.17
CA GLU A 96 7.98 -11.28 -8.38
C GLU A 96 7.48 -10.32 -7.31
N PHE A 97 6.60 -9.38 -7.67
CA PHE A 97 6.04 -8.42 -6.73
C PHE A 97 5.20 -9.09 -5.64
N VAL A 98 4.36 -10.06 -5.98
CA VAL A 98 3.63 -10.86 -4.98
C VAL A 98 4.60 -11.61 -4.07
N SER A 99 5.63 -12.22 -4.64
CA SER A 99 6.64 -13.00 -3.91
C SER A 99 7.53 -12.15 -3.00
N ALA A 100 7.57 -10.82 -3.21
CA ALA A 100 8.23 -9.88 -2.30
C ALA A 100 7.56 -9.81 -0.92
N GLY A 101 6.32 -10.31 -0.79
CA GLY A 101 5.59 -10.38 0.47
C GLY A 101 4.32 -9.54 0.51
N LEU A 102 3.68 -9.30 -0.64
CA LEU A 102 2.35 -8.70 -0.67
C LEU A 102 1.30 -9.69 -0.16
N ASP A 103 0.26 -9.17 0.48
CA ASP A 103 -0.91 -9.96 0.86
C ASP A 103 -1.92 -10.03 -0.31
N HIS A 104 -2.04 -8.94 -1.07
CA HIS A 104 -2.91 -8.86 -2.24
C HIS A 104 -2.27 -8.06 -3.38
N TYR A 105 -2.71 -8.34 -4.61
CA TYR A 105 -2.32 -7.61 -5.81
C TYR A 105 -3.55 -7.20 -6.62
N TYR A 106 -3.54 -5.97 -7.14
CA TYR A 106 -4.56 -5.50 -8.08
C TYR A 106 -3.95 -4.69 -9.23
N PRO A 107 -4.41 -4.89 -10.47
CA PRO A 107 -4.03 -4.01 -11.57
C PRO A 107 -4.58 -2.61 -11.32
N LYS A 108 -3.81 -1.60 -11.72
CA LYS A 108 -4.25 -0.20 -11.69
C LYS A 108 -5.30 0.08 -12.78
N PRO A 109 -6.20 1.06 -12.56
CA PRO A 109 -6.47 1.71 -11.28
C PRO A 109 -7.24 0.78 -10.34
N MET A 110 -6.97 0.89 -9.03
CA MET A 110 -7.81 0.22 -8.03
C MET A 110 -9.21 0.84 -8.03
N ASN A 111 -10.24 -0.01 -7.93
CA ASN A 111 -11.62 0.46 -7.80
C ASN A 111 -12.10 0.37 -6.35
N MET A 112 -13.13 1.14 -6.02
CA MET A 112 -13.69 1.22 -4.66
C MET A 112 -14.15 -0.14 -4.13
N ALA A 113 -14.74 -1.00 -4.99
CA ALA A 113 -15.25 -2.30 -4.57
C ALA A 113 -14.12 -3.22 -4.06
N LYS A 114 -12.97 -3.23 -4.75
CA LYS A 114 -11.77 -3.96 -4.33
C LYS A 114 -11.24 -3.43 -3.00
N LEU A 115 -11.16 -2.11 -2.85
CA LEU A 115 -10.68 -1.52 -1.59
C LEU A 115 -11.61 -1.87 -0.43
N VAL A 116 -12.92 -1.76 -0.59
CA VAL A 116 -13.91 -2.12 0.45
C VAL A 116 -13.78 -3.59 0.85
N ALA A 117 -13.57 -4.49 -0.11
CA ALA A 117 -13.34 -5.90 0.20
C ALA A 117 -12.13 -6.12 1.11
N ILE A 118 -11.06 -5.32 0.92
CA ILE A 118 -9.85 -5.42 1.73
C ILE A 118 -10.03 -4.78 3.11
N ILE A 119 -10.76 -3.67 3.20
CA ILE A 119 -11.09 -3.04 4.48
C ILE A 119 -11.84 -4.03 5.39
N ASN A 120 -12.71 -4.86 4.81
CA ASN A 120 -13.41 -5.90 5.55
C ASN A 120 -12.48 -6.99 6.13
N LEU A 121 -11.24 -7.12 5.66
CA LEU A 121 -10.25 -8.05 6.21
C LEU A 121 -9.57 -7.53 7.49
N LEU A 122 -9.73 -6.24 7.79
CA LEU A 122 -9.13 -5.59 8.98
C LEU A 122 -10.07 -5.59 10.20
N ASN A 123 -11.32 -6.02 10.02
CA ASN A 123 -12.35 -6.16 11.05
C ASN A 123 -12.39 -7.60 11.60
#